data_AF-A0AAU7LEK6-F1
#
_entry.id   AF-A0AAU7LEK6-F1
#
_cell.length_a   1.000
_cell.length_b   1.000
_cell.length_c   1.000
_cell.angle_alpha   90.00
_cell.angle_beta   90.00
_cell.angle_gamma   90.00
#
_symmetry.space_group_name_H-M   'P 1'
#
loop_
_entity.id
_entity.type
_entity.pdbx_description
1 polymer ?
#
loop_
_entity_poly.entity_id
_entity_poly.type
_entity_poly.pdbx_seq_one_letter_code
_entity_poly.pdbx_strand_id
1 'polypeptide(L)'
;MPHFQGVRLPALFRYSFDPGNGKASRLVDVGLASAIPSHMFEAVGPYELAILKPSDIMNRLGAAGWRLCLDLSGNIQAHQHDKRLDIKLGATTPYGVISDEDFLYAETIVLLSQSETS
;
A
#
# COMPACT_ATOMS: atom_id res chain seq x y z
N MET A 1 7.08 6.14 -14.74
CA MET A 1 7.48 5.84 -13.34
C MET A 1 7.03 6.98 -12.48
N PRO A 2 6.20 6.75 -11.44
CA PRO A 2 5.89 7.79 -10.50
C PRO A 2 7.14 7.96 -9.64
N HIS A 3 7.95 8.95 -10.02
CA HIS A 3 9.07 9.38 -9.21
C HIS A 3 8.50 10.13 -8.01
N PHE A 4 8.26 9.41 -6.91
CA PHE A 4 7.96 10.02 -5.63
C PHE A 4 9.24 10.67 -5.07
N GLN A 5 9.66 11.77 -5.69
CA GLN A 5 10.68 12.69 -5.18
C GLN A 5 9.96 13.85 -4.48
N GLY A 6 9.82 13.76 -3.15
CA GLY A 6 9.27 14.87 -2.36
C GLY A 6 8.65 14.49 -1.01
N VAL A 7 9.51 14.19 -0.03
CA VAL A 7 9.34 14.24 1.45
C VAL A 7 8.20 13.46 2.14
N ARG A 8 7.03 13.21 1.52
CA ARG A 8 5.94 12.43 2.14
C ARG A 8 5.28 11.50 1.14
N LEU A 9 5.00 10.29 1.60
CA LEU A 9 4.24 9.33 0.81
C LEU A 9 2.78 9.84 0.64
N PRO A 10 2.09 9.52 -0.47
CA PRO A 10 0.74 10.02 -0.73
C PRO A 10 -0.33 9.24 0.04
N ALA A 11 -1.50 9.84 0.28
CA ALA A 11 -2.66 9.03 0.65
C ALA A 11 -3.15 8.22 -0.56
N LEU A 12 -3.60 7.00 -0.31
CA LEU A 12 -4.03 6.04 -1.33
C LEU A 12 -5.47 5.64 -1.10
N PHE A 13 -6.11 5.13 -2.14
CA PHE A 13 -7.34 4.39 -2.01
C PHE A 13 -7.15 2.94 -2.40
N ARG A 14 -7.96 2.09 -1.79
CA ARG A 14 -8.11 0.69 -2.13
C ARG A 14 -9.60 0.40 -2.28
N TYR A 15 -10.00 -0.10 -3.45
CA TYR A 15 -11.35 -0.56 -3.71
C TYR A 15 -11.36 -2.08 -3.76
N SER A 16 -12.16 -2.69 -2.88
CA SER A 16 -12.19 -4.14 -2.70
C SER A 16 -13.62 -4.69 -2.78
N PHE A 17 -13.72 -5.96 -3.15
CA PHE A 17 -14.96 -6.73 -3.07
C PHE A 17 -14.86 -7.72 -1.91
N ASP A 18 -15.71 -7.55 -0.90
CA ASP A 18 -15.89 -8.51 0.19
C ASP A 18 -17.25 -9.24 0.03
N PRO A 19 -17.25 -10.51 -0.39
CA PRO A 19 -18.48 -11.27 -0.57
C PRO A 19 -19.22 -11.60 0.74
N GLY A 20 -18.67 -11.31 1.93
CA GLY A 20 -19.29 -11.56 3.22
C GLY A 20 -19.45 -13.05 3.57
N ASN A 21 -18.89 -13.96 2.77
CA ASN A 21 -18.99 -15.41 2.95
C ASN A 21 -17.73 -16.02 3.61
N GLY A 22 -16.93 -15.20 4.28
CA GLY A 22 -15.68 -15.59 4.93
C GLY A 22 -14.50 -15.79 3.98
N LYS A 23 -14.66 -15.53 2.67
CA LYS A 23 -13.53 -15.44 1.73
C LYS A 23 -12.80 -14.12 1.92
N ALA A 24 -11.49 -14.13 1.66
CA ALA A 24 -10.69 -12.90 1.68
C ALA A 24 -11.19 -11.90 0.64
N SER A 25 -11.21 -10.62 0.99
CA SER A 25 -11.59 -9.53 0.09
C SER A 25 -10.67 -9.50 -1.12
N ARG A 26 -11.26 -9.33 -2.30
CA ARG A 26 -10.53 -9.25 -3.57
C ARG A 26 -10.28 -7.79 -3.94
N LEU A 27 -9.04 -7.46 -4.30
CA LEU A 27 -8.74 -6.14 -4.85
C LEU A 27 -9.44 -5.95 -6.21
N VAL A 28 -10.15 -4.83 -6.35
CA VAL A 28 -10.77 -4.38 -7.59
C VAL A 28 -9.92 -3.28 -8.24
N ASP A 29 -9.55 -2.24 -7.47
CA ASP A 29 -8.77 -1.10 -7.97
C ASP A 29 -7.98 -0.38 -6.86
N VAL A 30 -6.91 0.33 -7.23
CA VAL A 30 -6.07 1.14 -6.33
C VAL A 30 -5.61 2.43 -7.02
N GLY A 31 -5.34 3.47 -6.24
CA GLY A 31 -4.79 4.70 -6.79
C GLY A 31 -4.54 5.79 -5.76
N LEU A 32 -4.16 6.97 -6.24
CA LEU A 32 -3.99 8.15 -5.39
C LEU A 32 -5.35 8.59 -4.85
N ALA A 33 -5.43 8.84 -3.54
CA ALA A 33 -6.69 9.24 -2.91
C ALA A 33 -7.25 10.56 -3.47
N SER A 34 -6.39 11.45 -3.99
CA SER A 34 -6.78 12.70 -4.64
C SER A 34 -7.40 12.52 -6.03
N ALA A 35 -7.29 11.32 -6.62
CA ALA A 35 -7.76 11.01 -7.96
C ALA A 35 -8.97 10.06 -7.95
N ILE A 36 -9.57 9.77 -6.78
CA ILE A 36 -10.73 8.88 -6.67
C ILE A 36 -11.92 9.49 -7.41
N PRO A 37 -12.53 8.79 -8.39
CA PRO A 37 -13.78 9.24 -9.00
C PRO A 37 -14.92 9.33 -7.99
N SER A 38 -15.75 10.39 -8.05
CA SER A 38 -16.84 10.62 -7.09
C SER A 38 -17.82 9.45 -6.96
N HIS A 39 -18.08 8.74 -8.06
CA HIS A 39 -18.99 7.59 -8.07
C HIS A 39 -18.47 6.38 -7.27
N MET A 40 -17.16 6.32 -6.95
CA MET A 40 -16.61 5.26 -6.10
C MET A 40 -16.95 5.45 -4.61
N PHE A 41 -17.29 6.67 -4.19
CA PHE A 41 -17.75 6.93 -2.82
C PHE A 41 -19.19 6.46 -2.58
N GLU A 42 -19.93 6.16 -3.64
CA GLU A 42 -21.29 5.59 -3.59
C GLU A 42 -21.27 4.06 -3.48
N ALA A 43 -20.11 3.46 -3.20
CA ALA A 43 -19.98 2.01 -3.05
C ALA A 43 -21.00 1.46 -2.04
N VAL A 44 -21.85 0.55 -2.52
CA VAL A 44 -22.78 -0.22 -1.70
C VAL A 44 -22.24 -1.64 -1.63
N GLY A 45 -22.38 -2.29 -0.47
CA GLY A 45 -21.99 -3.68 -0.26
C GLY A 45 -22.46 -4.58 -1.42
N PRO A 46 -21.63 -5.53 -1.89
CA PRO A 46 -20.44 -6.11 -1.24
C PRO A 46 -19.10 -5.41 -1.53
N TYR A 47 -19.12 -4.15 -1.97
CA TYR A 47 -17.89 -3.40 -2.25
C TYR A 47 -17.52 -2.45 -1.11
N GLU A 48 -16.21 -2.29 -0.89
CA GLU A 48 -15.65 -1.44 0.15
C GLU A 48 -14.56 -0.52 -0.42
N LEU A 49 -14.62 0.75 -0.03
CA LEU A 49 -13.61 1.76 -0.33
C LEU A 49 -12.85 2.11 0.97
N ALA A 50 -11.55 1.87 0.98
CA ALA A 50 -10.67 2.28 2.06
C ALA A 50 -9.72 3.40 1.59
N ILE A 51 -9.63 4.50 2.36
CA ILE A 51 -8.62 5.54 2.17
C ILE A 51 -7.50 5.30 3.17
N LEU A 52 -6.30 5.00 2.66
CA LEU A 52 -5.13 4.67 3.45
C LEU A 52 -4.17 5.88 3.48
N LYS A 53 -3.85 6.35 4.69
CA LYS A 53 -2.82 7.37 4.89
C LYS A 53 -1.50 6.70 5.26
N PRO A 54 -0.35 7.22 4.82
CA PRO A 54 0.93 6.70 5.27
C PRO A 54 1.07 6.92 6.77
N SER A 55 1.42 5.86 7.48
CA SER A 55 1.78 5.91 8.89
C SER A 55 3.12 6.64 9.11
N ASP A 56 3.47 6.85 10.37
CA ASP A 56 4.78 7.38 10.75
C ASP A 56 5.93 6.44 10.32
N ILE A 57 5.74 5.12 10.41
CA ILE A 57 6.74 4.13 10.01
C ILE A 57 6.96 4.22 8.49
N MET A 58 5.88 4.23 7.71
CA MET A 58 5.95 4.30 6.26
C MET A 58 6.56 5.62 5.79
N ASN A 59 6.16 6.74 6.39
CA ASN A 59 6.77 8.04 6.08
C ASN A 59 8.27 8.05 6.40
N ARG A 60 8.72 7.45 7.52
CA ARG A 60 10.14 7.35 7.87
C ARG A 60 10.93 6.46 6.92
N LEU A 61 10.37 5.32 6.52
CA LEU A 61 10.96 4.46 5.48
C LEU A 61 11.13 5.23 4.16
N GLY A 62 10.07 5.89 3.69
CA GLY A 62 10.12 6.72 2.48
C GLY A 62 11.13 7.87 2.58
N ALA A 63 11.15 8.60 3.69
CA ALA A 63 12.08 9.70 3.93
C ALA A 63 13.55 9.24 4.00
N ALA A 64 13.79 8.02 4.48
CA ALA A 64 15.11 7.40 4.45
C ALA A 64 15.49 6.81 3.08
N GLY A 65 14.61 6.87 2.07
CA GLY A 65 14.89 6.41 0.71
C GLY A 65 14.70 4.92 0.50
N TRP A 66 13.97 4.24 1.40
CA TRP A 66 13.54 2.87 1.16
C TRP A 66 12.47 2.83 0.07
N ARG A 67 12.56 1.84 -0.82
CA ARG A 67 11.58 1.62 -1.89
C ARG A 67 10.85 0.31 -1.68
N LEU A 68 9.52 0.37 -1.72
CA LEU A 68 8.67 -0.81 -1.61
C LEU A 68 8.62 -1.55 -2.97
N CYS A 69 8.73 -2.87 -2.94
CA CYS A 69 8.66 -3.72 -4.12
C CYS A 69 8.18 -5.14 -3.75
N LEU A 70 7.83 -5.95 -4.74
CA LEU A 70 7.67 -7.39 -4.55
C LEU A 70 9.01 -8.11 -4.72
N ASP A 71 9.23 -9.14 -3.91
CA ASP A 71 10.25 -10.15 -4.16
C ASP A 71 9.80 -11.13 -5.27
N LEU A 72 10.67 -12.09 -5.60
CA LEU A 72 10.39 -13.11 -6.63
C LEU A 72 9.22 -14.06 -6.27
N SER A 73 8.85 -14.12 -4.99
CA SER A 73 7.75 -14.94 -4.48
C SER A 73 6.45 -14.15 -4.36
N GLY A 74 6.47 -12.85 -4.69
CA GLY A 74 5.32 -11.95 -4.53
C GLY A 74 5.13 -11.37 -3.13
N ASN A 75 6.12 -11.50 -2.23
CA ASN A 75 6.07 -10.87 -0.91
C ASN A 75 6.54 -9.41 -0.97
N ILE A 76 5.99 -8.57 -0.10
CA ILE A 76 6.35 -7.16 -0.04
C ILE A 76 7.68 -7.00 0.71
N GLN A 77 8.61 -6.27 0.10
CA GLN A 77 9.89 -5.88 0.70
C GLN A 77 10.15 -4.39 0.54
N ALA A 78 10.96 -3.84 1.45
CA ALA A 78 11.55 -2.52 1.31
C ALA A 78 13.05 -2.66 1.02
N HIS A 79 13.54 -1.99 -0.02
CA HIS A 79 14.94 -2.01 -0.44
C HIS A 79 15.58 -0.63 -0.28
N GLN A 80 16.79 -0.60 0.26
CA GLN A 80 17.62 0.61 0.34
C GLN A 80 19.09 0.22 0.11
N HIS A 81 19.65 0.61 -1.03
CA HIS A 81 20.98 0.19 -1.47
C HIS A 81 21.14 -1.35 -1.46
N ASP A 82 21.99 -1.88 -0.58
CA ASP A 82 22.27 -3.30 -0.36
C ASP A 82 21.36 -3.93 0.71
N LYS A 83 20.56 -3.13 1.42
CA LYS A 83 19.70 -3.58 2.51
C LYS A 83 18.30 -3.93 2.02
N ARG A 84 17.73 -4.96 2.66
CA ARG A 84 16.38 -5.45 2.42
C ARG A 84 15.67 -5.64 3.75
N LEU A 85 14.39 -5.30 3.79
CA LEU A 85 13.49 -5.53 4.91
C LEU A 85 12.22 -6.20 4.40
N ASP A 86 11.81 -7.30 5.03
CA ASP A 86 10.49 -7.88 4.78
C ASP A 86 9.43 -6.98 5.41
N ILE A 87 8.38 -6.68 4.64
CA ILE A 87 7.20 -5.97 5.15
C ILE A 87 6.10 -7.00 5.36
N LYS A 88 5.97 -7.45 6.60
CA LYS A 88 4.95 -8.42 7.06
C LYS A 88 4.47 -8.03 8.45
N LEU A 89 3.27 -8.47 8.82
CA LEU A 89 2.69 -8.19 10.13
C LEU A 89 3.63 -8.61 11.26
N GLY A 90 3.89 -7.70 12.20
CA GLY A 90 4.78 -7.94 13.32
C GLY A 90 6.27 -7.87 12.98
N ALA A 91 6.67 -7.56 11.74
CA ALA A 91 8.07 -7.38 11.39
C ALA A 91 8.66 -6.14 12.07
N THR A 92 9.85 -6.29 12.66
CA THR A 92 10.58 -5.17 13.25
C THR A 92 11.40 -4.45 12.19
N THR A 93 11.18 -3.14 12.07
CA THR A 93 11.98 -2.22 11.25
C THR A 93 12.82 -1.30 12.16
N PRO A 94 13.79 -0.54 11.61
CA PRO A 94 14.48 0.50 12.36
C PRO A 94 13.58 1.61 12.93
N TYR A 95 12.31 1.68 12.49
CA TYR A 95 11.37 2.74 12.88
C TYR A 95 10.18 2.25 13.71
N GLY A 96 10.08 0.94 13.97
CA GLY A 96 8.97 0.35 14.73
C GLY A 96 8.54 -1.02 14.19
N VAL A 97 7.46 -1.55 14.75
CA VAL A 97 6.85 -2.83 14.34
C VAL A 97 5.75 -2.56 13.32
N ILE A 98 5.75 -3.32 12.22
CA ILE A 98 4.74 -3.23 11.16
C ILE A 98 3.37 -3.67 11.70
N SER A 99 2.41 -2.75 11.64
CA SER A 99 0.98 -2.97 11.92
C SER A 99 0.21 -3.44 10.67
N ASP A 100 -1.07 -3.76 10.86
CA ASP A 100 -1.98 -4.10 9.75
C ASP A 100 -2.15 -2.93 8.78
N GLU A 101 -2.28 -1.70 9.29
CA GLU A 101 -2.39 -0.49 8.47
C GLU A 101 -1.12 -0.23 7.65
N ASP A 102 0.05 -0.44 8.26
CA ASP A 102 1.34 -0.35 7.57
C ASP A 102 1.41 -1.32 6.40
N PHE A 103 1.05 -2.58 6.64
CA PHE A 103 1.08 -3.62 5.62
C PHE A 103 0.09 -3.32 4.48
N LEU A 104 -1.15 -2.97 4.81
CA LEU A 104 -2.17 -2.61 3.80
C LEU A 104 -1.74 -1.41 2.96
N TYR A 105 -1.13 -0.40 3.59
CA TYR A 105 -0.61 0.75 2.89
C TYR A 105 0.54 0.36 1.95
N ALA A 106 1.49 -0.44 2.42
CA ALA A 106 2.61 -0.91 1.62
C ALA A 106 2.17 -1.79 0.44
N GLU A 107 1.22 -2.70 0.66
CA GLU A 107 0.61 -3.52 -0.38
C GLU A 107 -0.02 -2.65 -1.47
N THR A 108 -0.80 -1.65 -1.05
CA THR A 108 -1.50 -0.75 -1.98
C THR A 108 -0.52 0.08 -2.81
N ILE A 109 0.58 0.57 -2.23
CA ILE A 109 1.66 1.24 -2.99
C ILE A 109 2.24 0.32 -4.06
N VAL A 110 2.58 -0.91 -3.70
CA VAL A 110 3.27 -1.82 -4.62
C VAL A 110 2.37 -2.22 -5.77
N LEU A 111 1.09 -2.48 -5.49
CA LEU A 111 0.08 -2.80 -6.51
C LEU A 111 -0.17 -1.60 -7.44
N LEU A 112 -0.25 -0.38 -6.90
CA LEU A 112 -0.34 0.84 -7.73
C LEU A 112 0.89 1.01 -8.62
N SER A 113 2.08 0.73 -8.10
CA SER A 113 3.32 0.83 -8.87
C SER A 113 3.36 -0.17 -10.04
N GLN A 114 2.68 -1.31 -9.91
CA GLN A 114 2.56 -2.31 -10.97
C GLN A 114 1.54 -1.93 -12.05
N SER A 115 0.40 -1.33 -11.65
CA SER A 115 -0.63 -0.90 -12.60
C SER A 115 -0.14 0.23 -13.51
N GLU A 116 0.74 1.10 -13.03
CA GLU A 116 1.38 2.14 -13.85
C GLU A 116 2.43 1.62 -14.85
N THR A 117 2.83 0.34 -14.74
CA THR A 117 3.81 -0.30 -15.63
C THR A 117 3.17 -1.22 -16.67
N SER A 118 1.85 -1.38 -16.65
CA SER A 118 1.06 -2.18 -17.60
C SER A 118 0.41 -1.30 -18.68
#